data_AF-A0A2V9PMD9-F1
#
_entry.id   AF-A0A2V9PMD9-F1
#
_cell.length_a   1.000
_cell.length_b   1.000
_cell.length_c   1.000
_cell.angle_alpha   90.00
_cell.angle_beta   90.00
_cell.angle_gamma   90.00
#
_symmetry.space_group_name_H-M   'P 1'
#
loop_
_entity.id
_entity.type
_entity.pdbx_description
1 polymer ?
#
loop_
_entity_poly.entity_id
_entity_poly.type
_entity_poly.pdbx_seq_one_letter_code
_entity_poly.pdbx_strand_id
1 'polypeptide(L)'
;MQAFFCNVDTFETPTLRTARRVGQPFVDGTRVIKKEGGPTRQVRDALANDMFPLIVSEGTSPEKMTRIQHSNYLGRGFRSIAKIGGTLYLYGFAMSANDEHWTRLIEGNRALKKLFVGIYGGLDKPENQPLVNRALAIQESRGTGRTKLPVGFFDAASAKVWG
;
A
#
# COMPACT_ATOMS: atom_id res chain seq x y z
N MET A 1 0.78 5.61 12.50
CA MET A 1 0.22 4.25 12.30
C MET A 1 0.57 3.85 10.87
N GLN A 2 1.30 2.75 10.68
CA GLN A 2 1.92 2.38 9.40
C GLN A 2 0.90 1.74 8.45
N ALA A 3 0.79 2.28 7.23
CA ALA A 3 0.03 1.68 6.14
C ALA A 3 0.91 0.73 5.34
N PHE A 4 0.44 -0.51 5.15
CA PHE A 4 1.03 -1.44 4.19
C PHE A 4 0.09 -1.55 2.98
N PHE A 5 0.62 -1.28 1.79
CA PHE A 5 -0.11 -1.29 0.53
C PHE A 5 0.23 -2.58 -0.23
N CYS A 6 -0.76 -3.43 -0.49
CA CYS A 6 -0.59 -4.66 -1.28
C CYS A 6 -1.44 -4.58 -2.57
N ASN A 7 -0.82 -4.85 -3.72
CA ASN A 7 -1.51 -4.99 -5.02
C ASN A 7 -1.68 -6.49 -5.33
N VAL A 8 -2.89 -6.95 -5.64
CA VAL A 8 -3.27 -8.38 -5.66
C VAL A 8 -3.29 -8.98 -7.08
N ASP A 9 -2.98 -8.21 -8.12
CA ASP A 9 -2.97 -8.67 -9.52
C ASP A 9 -1.77 -9.60 -9.88
N THR A 10 -1.20 -10.36 -8.94
CA THR A 10 0.04 -11.17 -9.16
C THR A 10 -0.08 -12.67 -8.87
N PHE A 11 -1.28 -13.20 -8.68
CA PHE A 11 -1.50 -14.65 -8.65
C PHE A 11 -2.10 -15.12 -9.97
N GLU A 12 -1.31 -15.81 -10.81
CA GLU A 12 -1.82 -16.94 -11.59
C GLU A 12 -0.74 -17.84 -12.22
N THR A 13 -1.19 -19.08 -12.47
CA THR A 13 -0.58 -20.39 -12.81
C THR A 13 0.69 -20.54 -13.68
N PRO A 14 1.33 -21.74 -13.66
CA PRO A 14 2.71 -21.95 -14.08
C PRO A 14 2.84 -22.55 -15.49
N THR A 15 3.73 -22.03 -16.34
CA THR A 15 4.58 -22.85 -17.24
C THR A 15 5.68 -22.06 -17.96
N LEU A 16 6.84 -22.72 -18.06
CA LEU A 16 7.93 -22.66 -19.07
C LEU A 16 8.64 -21.30 -19.29
N ARG A 17 9.79 -21.02 -18.68
CA ARG A 17 11.19 -21.45 -18.99
C ARG A 17 11.72 -21.02 -20.37
N THR A 18 12.66 -20.06 -20.34
CA THR A 18 13.93 -20.13 -21.07
C THR A 18 15.06 -19.51 -20.24
N ALA A 19 16.27 -19.99 -20.51
CA ALA A 19 17.47 -20.00 -19.68
C ALA A 19 18.14 -18.61 -19.49
N ARG A 20 18.53 -18.26 -18.26
CA ARG A 20 19.91 -18.15 -17.69
C ARG A 20 20.76 -16.97 -18.23
N ARG A 21 21.69 -16.33 -17.52
CA ARG A 21 22.19 -16.13 -16.12
C ARG A 21 23.45 -15.24 -16.37
N VAL A 22 23.96 -14.28 -15.59
CA VAL A 22 24.45 -14.26 -14.20
C VAL A 22 24.84 -12.78 -13.94
N GLY A 23 24.51 -12.09 -12.84
CA GLY A 23 23.78 -12.41 -11.62
C GLY A 23 22.89 -11.23 -11.20
N GLN A 24 21.58 -11.42 -11.34
CA GLN A 24 20.60 -10.42 -11.80
C GLN A 24 20.00 -9.42 -10.77
N PRO A 25 19.31 -8.37 -11.30
CA PRO A 25 18.98 -7.09 -10.69
C PRO A 25 17.44 -6.81 -10.62
N PHE A 26 17.08 -5.52 -10.50
CA PHE A 26 15.74 -4.90 -10.62
C PHE A 26 14.82 -5.57 -11.64
N VAL A 27 13.58 -5.89 -11.23
CA VAL A 27 12.56 -6.58 -12.05
C VAL A 27 11.39 -5.64 -12.33
N ASP A 28 11.18 -5.35 -13.61
CA ASP A 28 9.92 -4.82 -14.15
C ASP A 28 8.88 -5.95 -14.21
N GLY A 29 7.65 -5.62 -13.82
CA GLY A 29 6.40 -6.34 -14.08
C GLY A 29 6.36 -7.87 -13.98
N THR A 30 5.55 -8.37 -13.05
CA THR A 30 4.85 -9.68 -13.09
C THR A 30 5.49 -10.94 -12.48
N ARG A 31 6.60 -10.85 -11.72
CA ARG A 31 6.94 -11.89 -10.74
C ARG A 31 7.48 -11.29 -9.45
N VAL A 32 6.64 -11.27 -8.41
CA VAL A 32 7.10 -11.07 -7.04
C VAL A 32 7.86 -12.32 -6.62
N ILE A 33 9.19 -12.26 -6.63
CA ILE A 33 10.01 -13.29 -6.00
C ILE A 33 9.78 -13.16 -4.50
N LYS A 34 8.91 -14.00 -3.93
CA LYS A 34 8.72 -14.06 -2.48
C LYS A 34 10.04 -14.54 -1.89
N LYS A 35 10.75 -13.65 -1.19
CA LYS A 35 11.88 -14.04 -0.34
C LYS A 35 11.39 -15.13 0.61
N GLU A 36 12.20 -16.17 0.83
CA GLU A 36 11.85 -17.22 1.79
C GLU A 36 11.69 -16.63 3.20
N GLY A 37 10.62 -17.03 3.88
CA GLY A 37 10.22 -16.46 5.17
C GLY A 37 9.20 -15.33 5.03
N GLY A 38 8.18 -15.35 5.90
CA GLY A 38 7.18 -14.28 5.97
C GLY A 38 7.80 -12.92 6.31
N PRO A 39 7.08 -11.81 6.09
CA PRO A 39 7.59 -10.46 6.35
C PRO A 39 8.16 -10.29 7.76
N THR A 40 7.55 -10.92 8.77
CA THR A 40 8.03 -10.91 10.16
C THR A 40 9.44 -11.49 10.31
N ARG A 41 9.75 -12.59 9.62
CA ARG A 41 11.10 -13.17 9.64
C ARG A 41 12.10 -12.23 8.96
N GLN A 42 11.72 -11.66 7.81
CA GLN A 42 12.59 -10.75 7.08
C GLN A 42 12.95 -9.50 7.90
N VAL A 43 11.99 -8.96 8.66
CA VAL A 43 12.25 -7.83 9.57
C VAL A 43 13.18 -8.24 10.71
N ARG A 44 12.97 -9.41 11.32
CA ARG A 44 13.85 -9.93 12.40
C ARG A 44 15.28 -10.14 11.90
N ASP A 45 15.43 -10.76 10.72
CA ASP A 45 16.74 -10.99 10.11
C ASP A 45 17.42 -9.65 9.79
N ALA A 46 16.67 -8.65 9.30
CA ALA A 46 17.23 -7.32 9.04
C ALA A 46 17.73 -6.64 10.31
N LEU A 47 16.94 -6.65 11.38
CA LEU A 47 17.32 -6.09 12.67
C LEU A 47 18.54 -6.80 13.27
N ALA A 48 18.64 -8.13 13.12
CA ALA A 48 19.80 -8.91 13.56
C ALA A 48 21.09 -8.59 12.77
N ASN A 49 20.97 -7.94 11.61
CA ASN A 49 22.08 -7.46 10.80
C ASN A 49 22.24 -5.93 10.85
N ASP A 50 21.79 -5.28 11.94
CA ASP A 50 21.86 -3.83 12.15
C ASP A 50 21.20 -3.00 11.03
N MET A 51 20.24 -3.58 10.30
CA MET A 51 19.45 -2.89 9.29
C MET A 51 18.12 -2.43 9.90
N PHE A 52 18.03 -1.12 10.14
CA PHE A 52 16.85 -0.50 10.73
C PHE A 52 15.89 0.06 9.66
N PRO A 53 14.58 0.03 9.91
CA PRO A 53 13.60 0.61 8.99
C PRO A 53 13.74 2.14 8.99
N LEU A 54 13.75 2.72 7.79
CA LEU A 54 13.63 4.17 7.63
C LEU A 54 12.14 4.56 7.71
N ILE A 55 11.79 5.36 8.71
CA ILE A 55 10.38 5.73 8.99
C ILE A 55 10.19 7.24 9.14
N VAL A 56 8.96 7.69 8.90
CA VAL A 56 8.48 9.05 9.20
C VAL A 56 7.26 8.93 10.12
N SER A 57 7.39 9.33 11.38
CA SER A 57 6.38 9.12 12.42
C SER A 57 5.51 10.36 12.66
N GLU A 58 6.15 11.50 12.93
CA GLU A 58 5.51 12.72 13.43
C GLU A 58 5.39 13.82 12.36
N GLY A 59 4.63 14.85 12.69
CA GLY A 59 4.47 16.06 11.88
C GLY A 59 3.21 16.09 11.03
N THR A 60 3.00 17.24 10.43
CA THR A 60 1.90 17.50 9.50
C THR A 60 2.15 16.80 8.15
N SER A 61 1.09 16.61 7.34
CA SER A 61 1.25 15.99 6.02
C SER A 61 2.30 16.68 5.14
N PRO A 62 2.38 18.03 5.07
CA PRO A 62 3.47 18.72 4.36
C PRO A 62 4.87 18.42 4.92
N GLU A 63 5.05 18.43 6.24
CA GLU A 63 6.35 18.11 6.87
C GLU A 63 6.80 16.68 6.57
N LYS A 64 5.87 15.72 6.67
CA LYS A 64 6.14 14.32 6.31
C LYS A 64 6.51 14.20 4.83
N MET A 65 5.82 14.92 3.96
CA MET A 65 6.13 14.94 2.53
C MET A 65 7.54 15.47 2.25
N THR A 66 7.94 16.56 2.90
CA THR A 66 9.32 17.08 2.79
C THR A 66 10.34 16.01 3.18
N ARG A 67 10.14 15.33 4.32
CA ARG A 67 11.03 14.23 4.75
C ARG A 67 11.07 13.07 3.76
N ILE A 68 9.92 12.69 3.19
CA ILE A 68 9.81 11.66 2.16
C ILE A 68 10.60 12.05 0.91
N GLN A 69 10.48 13.31 0.46
CA GLN A 69 11.11 13.80 -0.75
C GLN A 69 12.64 13.96 -0.62
N HIS A 70 13.12 14.30 0.57
CA HIS A 70 14.56 14.41 0.84
C HIS A 70 15.26 13.05 0.99
N SER A 71 14.51 11.95 1.11
CA SER A 71 15.06 10.58 1.09
C SER A 71 14.90 9.94 -0.28
N ASN A 72 16.02 9.56 -0.91
CA ASN A 72 16.01 8.83 -2.18
C ASN A 72 15.17 7.54 -2.09
N TYR A 73 15.24 6.84 -0.95
CA TYR A 73 14.50 5.61 -0.71
C TYR A 73 12.99 5.87 -0.55
N LEU A 74 12.60 6.76 0.37
CA LEU A 74 11.17 7.03 0.62
C LEU A 74 10.51 7.71 -0.58
N GLY A 75 11.20 8.65 -1.23
CA GLY A 75 10.73 9.30 -2.44
C GLY A 75 10.54 8.33 -3.60
N ARG A 76 11.42 7.32 -3.74
CA ARG A 76 11.22 6.22 -4.71
C ARG A 76 9.97 5.40 -4.35
N GLY A 77 9.78 5.07 -3.07
CA GLY A 77 8.60 4.35 -2.58
C GLY A 77 7.30 5.09 -2.91
N PHE A 78 7.24 6.39 -2.61
CA PHE A 78 6.10 7.25 -2.92
C PHE A 78 5.76 7.25 -4.42
N ARG A 79 6.76 7.44 -5.29
CA ARG A 79 6.57 7.38 -6.76
C ARG A 79 6.13 6.00 -7.25
N SER A 80 6.57 4.93 -6.59
CA SER A 80 6.16 3.57 -6.94
C SER A 80 4.67 3.35 -6.65
N ILE A 81 4.19 3.80 -5.49
CA ILE A 81 2.77 3.69 -5.10
C ILE A 81 1.89 4.50 -6.06
N ALA A 82 2.35 5.69 -6.48
CA ALA A 82 1.64 6.50 -7.48
C ALA A 82 1.42 5.80 -8.84
N LYS A 83 2.21 4.76 -9.15
CA LYS A 83 2.13 3.99 -10.41
C LYS A 83 1.29 2.71 -10.29
N ILE A 84 0.82 2.36 -9.09
CA ILE A 84 0.01 1.17 -8.89
C ILE A 84 -1.31 1.32 -9.67
N GLY A 85 -1.66 0.32 -10.47
CA GLY A 85 -2.96 0.22 -11.15
C GLY A 85 -3.80 -0.92 -10.60
N GLY A 86 -4.97 -1.13 -11.20
CA GLY A 86 -5.81 -2.29 -10.88
C GLY A 86 -6.48 -2.15 -9.50
N THR A 87 -6.33 -3.17 -8.66
CA THR A 87 -6.99 -3.23 -7.35
C THR A 87 -6.01 -3.02 -6.20
N LEU A 88 -6.27 -2.02 -5.37
CA LEU A 88 -5.45 -1.72 -4.19
C LEU A 88 -6.12 -2.20 -2.90
N TYR A 89 -5.38 -2.93 -2.06
CA TYR A 89 -5.80 -3.32 -0.72
C TYR A 89 -5.00 -2.53 0.33
N LEU A 90 -5.72 -1.90 1.25
CA LEU A 90 -5.18 -1.11 2.34
C LEU A 90 -5.30 -1.86 3.66
N TYR A 91 -4.17 -2.00 4.33
CA TYR A 91 -4.07 -2.58 5.67
C TYR A 91 -3.51 -1.55 6.65
N GLY A 92 -4.18 -1.37 7.79
CA GLY A 92 -3.69 -0.53 8.89
C GLY A 92 -3.59 0.96 8.57
N PHE A 93 -4.27 1.45 7.53
CA PHE A 93 -4.23 2.86 7.13
C PHE A 93 -5.43 3.63 7.68
N ALA A 94 -5.17 4.58 8.57
CA ALA A 94 -6.20 5.37 9.23
C ALA A 94 -6.79 6.50 8.35
N MET A 95 -6.20 6.80 7.19
CA MET A 95 -6.58 7.93 6.32
C MET A 95 -6.67 9.28 7.06
N SER A 96 -5.84 9.45 8.08
CA SER A 96 -5.83 10.63 8.96
C SER A 96 -5.16 11.85 8.31
N ALA A 97 -5.47 13.05 8.81
CA ALA A 97 -5.00 14.32 8.23
C ALA A 97 -3.47 14.48 8.16
N ASN A 98 -2.74 13.83 9.06
CA ASN A 98 -1.27 13.80 9.04
C ASN A 98 -0.69 12.99 7.86
N ASP A 99 -1.48 12.09 7.27
CA ASP A 99 -1.09 11.21 6.17
C ASP A 99 -1.91 11.50 4.89
N GLU A 100 -2.49 12.70 4.83
CA GLU A 100 -3.38 13.18 3.77
C GLU A 100 -2.75 13.08 2.37
N HIS A 101 -1.43 13.23 2.26
CA HIS A 101 -0.72 13.06 1.00
C HIS A 101 -0.89 11.67 0.36
N TRP A 102 -1.05 10.61 1.14
CA TRP A 102 -1.34 9.27 0.62
C TRP A 102 -2.78 9.17 0.14
N THR A 103 -3.73 9.74 0.88
CA THR A 103 -5.14 9.79 0.47
C THR A 103 -5.27 10.50 -0.88
N ARG A 104 -4.67 11.69 -1.02
CA ARG A 104 -4.66 12.45 -2.28
C ARG A 104 -4.01 11.69 -3.44
N LEU A 105 -2.94 10.94 -3.15
CA LEU A 105 -2.29 10.10 -4.15
C LEU A 105 -3.23 9.02 -4.67
N ILE A 106 -4.02 8.37 -3.80
CA ILE A 106 -5.01 7.36 -4.19
C ILE A 106 -6.15 7.99 -5.00
N GLU A 107 -6.68 9.12 -4.54
CA GLU A 107 -7.75 9.87 -5.22
C GLU A 107 -7.34 10.26 -6.65
N GLY A 108 -6.12 10.77 -6.81
CA GLY A 108 -5.57 11.21 -8.10
C GLY A 108 -5.12 10.08 -9.04
N ASN A 109 -4.97 8.84 -8.54
CA ASN A 109 -4.40 7.75 -9.33
C ASN A 109 -5.42 7.09 -10.28
N ARG A 110 -5.36 7.48 -11.56
CA ARG A 110 -6.28 7.01 -12.62
C ARG A 110 -6.14 5.53 -12.98
N ALA A 111 -4.99 4.92 -12.69
CA ALA A 111 -4.75 3.52 -13.01
C ALA A 111 -5.52 2.59 -12.05
N LEU A 112 -5.86 3.07 -10.85
CA LEU A 112 -6.67 2.33 -9.89
C LEU A 112 -8.11 2.18 -10.38
N LYS A 113 -8.56 0.93 -10.34
CA LYS A 113 -9.89 0.45 -10.74
C LYS A 113 -10.75 0.08 -9.55
N LYS A 114 -10.17 -0.30 -8.42
CA LYS A 114 -10.89 -0.63 -7.19
C LYS A 114 -10.01 -0.43 -5.95
N LEU A 115 -10.64 -0.05 -4.85
CA LEU A 115 -10.00 0.11 -3.55
C LEU A 115 -10.68 -0.79 -2.53
N PHE A 116 -9.89 -1.51 -1.72
CA PHE A 116 -10.38 -2.28 -0.59
C PHE A 116 -9.73 -1.77 0.70
N VAL A 117 -10.55 -1.49 1.71
CA VAL A 117 -10.11 -0.95 3.00
C VAL A 117 -10.36 -1.98 4.09
N GLY A 118 -9.30 -2.39 4.77
CA GLY A 118 -9.38 -3.30 5.91
C GLY A 118 -9.90 -2.58 7.14
N ILE A 119 -10.94 -3.15 7.77
CA ILE A 119 -11.53 -2.66 9.00
C ILE A 119 -11.37 -3.72 10.06
N TYR A 120 -10.88 -3.32 11.23
CA TYR A 120 -10.76 -4.21 12.38
C TYR A 120 -11.96 -4.01 13.31
N GLY A 121 -12.62 -5.12 13.66
CA GLY A 121 -13.66 -5.12 14.67
C GLY A 121 -15.05 -4.63 14.24
N GLY A 122 -15.32 -4.41 12.94
CA GLY A 122 -16.67 -4.13 12.42
C GLY A 122 -16.88 -2.72 11.88
N LEU A 123 -17.75 -2.58 10.87
CA LEU A 123 -18.03 -1.30 10.17
C LEU A 123 -18.97 -0.37 10.94
N ASP A 124 -19.80 -0.93 11.81
CA ASP A 124 -20.83 -0.28 12.61
C ASP A 124 -20.27 0.46 13.82
N LYS A 125 -19.03 0.17 14.20
CA LYS A 125 -18.39 0.77 15.36
C LYS A 125 -18.13 2.28 15.20
N PRO A 126 -18.48 3.13 16.19
CA PRO A 126 -18.27 4.57 16.13
C PRO A 126 -16.82 4.97 15.82
N GLU A 127 -15.84 4.26 16.37
CA GLU A 127 -14.41 4.52 16.14
C GLU A 127 -13.97 4.30 14.68
N ASN A 128 -14.70 3.46 13.93
CA ASN A 128 -14.39 3.16 12.52
C ASN A 128 -15.13 4.09 11.55
N GLN A 129 -16.18 4.80 12.00
CA GLN A 129 -16.95 5.71 11.15
C GLN A 129 -16.11 6.79 10.45
N PRO A 130 -15.11 7.44 11.09
CA PRO A 130 -14.26 8.40 10.40
C PRO A 130 -13.52 7.79 9.21
N LEU A 131 -12.98 6.57 9.36
CA LEU A 131 -12.29 5.86 8.29
C LEU A 131 -13.26 5.43 7.18
N VAL A 132 -14.43 4.90 7.53
CA VAL A 132 -15.47 4.51 6.57
C VAL A 132 -15.93 5.72 5.74
N ASN A 133 -16.25 6.83 6.41
CA ASN A 133 -16.66 8.07 5.75
C ASN A 133 -15.57 8.60 4.83
N ARG A 134 -14.30 8.57 5.27
CA ARG A 134 -13.17 9.02 4.47
C ARG A 134 -12.96 8.13 3.24
N ALA A 135 -13.08 6.82 3.40
CA ALA A 135 -12.97 5.86 2.31
C ALA A 135 -14.09 6.05 1.28
N LEU A 136 -15.34 6.26 1.72
CA LEU A 136 -16.45 6.54 0.81
C LEU A 136 -16.29 7.89 0.09
N ALA A 137 -15.72 8.90 0.74
CA ALA A 137 -15.42 10.18 0.09
C ALA A 137 -14.43 10.03 -1.09
N ILE A 138 -13.48 9.08 -1.01
CA ILE A 138 -12.54 8.78 -2.11
C ILE A 138 -13.28 8.28 -3.36
N GLN A 139 -14.39 7.56 -3.20
CA GLN A 139 -15.18 7.08 -4.34
C GLN A 139 -15.75 8.24 -5.17
N GLU A 140 -16.14 9.31 -4.50
CA GLU A 140 -16.82 10.48 -5.06
C GLU A 140 -15.84 11.62 -5.44
N SER A 141 -14.60 11.59 -4.94
CA SER A 141 -13.61 12.66 -5.17
C SER A 141 -13.05 12.71 -6.59
N ARG A 142 -13.33 11.70 -7.43
CA ARG A 142 -12.94 11.70 -8.84
C ARG A 142 -13.83 12.69 -9.61
N GLY A 143 -13.31 13.89 -9.82
CA GLY A 143 -14.03 15.02 -10.45
C GLY A 143 -14.71 14.69 -11.78
N THR A 144 -15.59 15.59 -12.22
CA THR A 144 -16.51 15.44 -13.36
C THR A 144 -15.85 14.83 -14.61
N GLY A 145 -16.53 13.87 -15.24
CA GLY A 145 -16.04 13.13 -16.41
C GLY A 145 -15.10 11.96 -16.10
N ARG A 146 -14.91 11.60 -14.82
CA ARG A 146 -14.10 10.44 -14.40
C ARG A 146 -14.98 9.30 -13.88
N THR A 147 -14.54 8.07 -14.12
CA THR A 147 -15.12 6.89 -13.47
C THR A 147 -14.82 6.94 -11.97
N LYS A 148 -15.87 6.83 -11.15
CA LYS A 148 -15.75 6.66 -9.70
C LYS A 148 -14.79 5.53 -9.37
N LEU A 149 -14.07 5.63 -8.25
CA LEU A 149 -13.25 4.53 -7.74
C LEU A 149 -14.09 3.68 -6.80
N PRO A 150 -14.57 2.48 -7.19
CA PRO A 150 -15.35 1.65 -6.29
C PRO A 150 -14.55 1.30 -5.05
N VAL A 151 -15.17 1.48 -3.88
CA VAL A 151 -14.58 1.17 -2.58
C VAL A 151 -15.31 0.00 -1.95
N GLY A 152 -14.56 -1.01 -1.51
CA GLY A 152 -15.05 -2.13 -0.72
C GLY A 152 -14.37 -2.18 0.65
N PHE A 153 -15.00 -2.87 1.60
CA PHE A 153 -14.44 -3.12 2.92
C PHE A 153 -14.25 -4.61 3.16
N PHE A 154 -13.26 -4.97 3.97
CA PHE A 154 -13.03 -6.34 4.39
C PHE A 154 -12.62 -6.39 5.85
N ASP A 155 -12.88 -7.52 6.51
CA ASP A 155 -12.41 -7.74 7.88
C ASP A 155 -10.90 -7.98 7.90
N ALA A 156 -10.18 -7.05 8.53
CA ALA A 156 -8.74 -7.12 8.66
C ALA A 156 -8.27 -8.33 9.47
N ALA A 157 -9.09 -8.84 10.41
CA ALA A 157 -8.74 -10.02 11.22
C ALA A 157 -8.73 -11.32 10.41
N SER A 158 -9.57 -11.41 9.37
CA SER A 158 -9.61 -12.55 8.45
C SER A 158 -8.40 -12.63 7.52
N ALA A 159 -7.68 -11.51 7.33
CA ALA A 159 -6.60 -11.42 6.36
C ALA A 159 -5.27 -11.99 6.90
N LYS A 160 -4.89 -13.16 6.41
CA LYS A 160 -3.61 -13.83 6.75
C LYS A 160 -2.42 -13.33 5.93
N VAL A 161 -2.21 -12.02 5.89
CA VAL A 161 -1.15 -11.40 5.05
C VAL A 161 0.27 -11.54 5.63
N TRP A 162 0.38 -11.80 6.93
CA TRP A 162 1.66 -11.85 7.64
C TRP A 162 2.29 -13.24 7.75
N GLY A 163 1.56 -14.30 7.37
CA GLY A 163 2.00 -15.70 7.47
C GLY A 163 1.72 -16.31 8.83
#